data_AF-A0A7Y7CGQ6-F1
#
_entry.id   AF-A0A7Y7CGQ6-F1
#
_cell.length_a   1.000
_cell.length_b   1.000
_cell.length_c   1.000
_cell.angle_alpha   90.00
_cell.angle_beta   90.00
_cell.angle_gamma   90.00
#
_symmetry.space_group_name_H-M   'P 1'
#
loop_
_entity.id
_entity.type
_entity.pdbx_description
1 polymer ?
#
loop_
_entity_poly.entity_id
_entity_poly.type
_entity_poly.pdbx_seq_one_letter_code
_entity_poly.pdbx_strand_id
1 'polypeptide(L)'
;MHKKLTNVIQFASQNASQNKASPKKKNTIRFTESVVKNLLPKPKRTVFWCEGLSGFGLRVSPQGNKSWIYEYRLDGIHRMLTLGKYPRLSLTEARRAFAIASEKVQLGIDPATEHLEKRKAEQEAMTINDLVPLYIKYCQSRGEKRWDEKQRVLNKELLPVLGSKKVKDISFREIANMIYDIGIKRDKATQATRFLSHAKGLFKYAKNFHGLVEFNPCADLEAPKAKKTVKCALDTREIYAVWNNIDSINMSPMVKLGLKFMLCTLTRGVEVRTAEWSEIDLEGKVWIIPDHKAKNGKRHLVPLNGYAIEVLKEIKKWTGGLRYAFGWNKALNGNINREIKENTYLKETAFNHAMRVNFDQIGINRKFTPHDLRRTGATLLTSIGYSREWVSKLLNHTPQGVTASHYDTFDYFEEKRAGIECIQYILERILSAKSIDFVPSIKTLRSEFMAKGLVFEFLKEEYYTKSAIENKPVCPSTLSSLVSYKLSYDLET
;
A
#
# COMPACT_ATOMS: atom_id res chain seq x y z
N MET A 1 -52.15 18.95 -19.66
CA MET A 1 -50.90 19.72 -19.89
C MET A 1 -51.08 20.89 -20.87
N HIS A 2 -51.89 20.80 -21.93
CA HIS A 2 -52.10 21.90 -22.88
C HIS A 2 -52.74 23.19 -22.29
N LYS A 3 -53.63 23.10 -21.31
CA LYS A 3 -54.24 24.30 -20.67
C LYS A 3 -53.30 25.10 -19.76
N LYS A 4 -52.25 24.47 -19.21
CA LYS A 4 -51.21 25.18 -18.43
C LYS A 4 -50.20 25.92 -19.33
N LEU A 5 -50.06 25.51 -20.60
CA LEU A 5 -49.19 26.18 -21.57
C LEU A 5 -49.78 27.49 -22.10
N THR A 6 -51.10 27.56 -22.27
CA THR A 6 -51.76 28.78 -22.76
C THR A 6 -51.67 29.92 -21.73
N ASN A 7 -51.84 29.61 -20.45
CA ASN A 7 -51.80 30.61 -19.37
C ASN A 7 -50.40 31.22 -19.16
N VAL A 8 -49.32 30.47 -19.36
CA VAL A 8 -47.94 30.99 -19.22
C VAL A 8 -47.58 31.94 -20.36
N ILE A 9 -48.08 31.69 -21.57
CA ILE A 9 -47.88 32.58 -22.73
C ILE A 9 -48.71 33.86 -22.58
N GLN A 10 -49.91 33.77 -22.00
CA GLN A 10 -50.80 34.92 -21.77
C GLN A 10 -50.35 35.81 -20.60
N PHE A 11 -49.70 35.24 -19.58
CA PHE A 11 -49.16 36.00 -18.44
C PHE A 11 -47.88 36.77 -18.82
N ALA A 12 -47.04 36.17 -19.69
CA ALA A 12 -45.84 36.83 -20.21
C ALA A 12 -46.17 38.00 -21.17
N SER A 13 -47.33 37.97 -21.84
CA SER A 13 -47.76 39.05 -22.73
C SER A 13 -48.48 40.20 -22.00
N GLN A 14 -49.15 39.94 -20.87
CA GLN A 14 -49.88 40.99 -20.13
C GLN A 14 -48.98 41.85 -19.22
N ASN A 15 -47.89 41.31 -18.67
CA ASN A 15 -47.02 42.04 -17.73
C ASN A 15 -45.79 42.71 -18.39
N ALA A 16 -45.69 42.72 -19.72
CA ALA A 16 -44.70 43.50 -20.45
C ALA A 16 -44.98 45.02 -20.43
N SER A 17 -46.11 45.45 -19.86
CA SER A 17 -46.66 46.82 -19.98
C SER A 17 -46.17 47.82 -18.93
N GLN A 18 -45.16 47.52 -18.11
CA GLN A 18 -44.55 48.52 -17.19
C GLN A 18 -43.06 48.81 -17.42
N ASN A 19 -42.52 48.44 -18.57
CA ASN A 19 -41.25 49.00 -19.02
C ASN A 19 -41.50 50.09 -20.06
N LYS A 20 -41.13 51.33 -19.73
CA LYS A 20 -41.11 52.49 -20.64
C LYS A 20 -40.68 52.06 -22.04
N ALA A 21 -41.47 52.43 -23.05
CA ALA A 21 -41.30 52.07 -24.45
C ALA A 21 -39.83 52.19 -24.89
N SER A 22 -39.17 51.03 -25.03
CA SER A 22 -37.84 50.96 -25.61
C SER A 22 -37.96 51.18 -27.12
N PRO A 23 -37.06 51.94 -27.76
CA PRO A 23 -37.13 52.16 -29.21
C PRO A 23 -37.15 50.82 -29.94
N LYS A 24 -38.00 50.69 -30.98
CA LYS A 24 -38.09 49.48 -31.82
C LYS A 24 -36.67 49.08 -32.25
N LYS A 25 -36.17 47.97 -31.70
CA LYS A 25 -34.83 47.46 -32.05
C LYS A 25 -34.80 47.14 -33.55
N LYS A 26 -33.73 47.56 -34.25
CA LYS A 26 -33.51 47.20 -35.66
C LYS A 26 -33.49 45.66 -35.80
N ASN A 27 -34.07 45.12 -36.88
CA ASN A 27 -34.15 43.69 -37.20
C ASN A 27 -35.05 42.81 -36.29
N THR A 28 -36.19 43.32 -35.82
CA THR A 28 -37.21 42.49 -35.15
C THR A 28 -38.01 41.68 -36.17
N ILE A 29 -38.09 40.36 -35.99
CA ILE A 29 -38.82 39.44 -36.87
C ILE A 29 -39.53 38.35 -36.05
N ARG A 30 -40.61 37.79 -36.60
CA ARG A 30 -41.28 36.63 -36.02
C ARG A 30 -40.43 35.37 -36.23
N PHE A 31 -39.98 34.75 -35.14
CA PHE A 31 -39.23 33.50 -35.23
C PHE A 31 -40.15 32.29 -35.45
N THR A 32 -39.95 31.63 -36.59
CA THR A 32 -40.41 30.26 -36.90
C THR A 32 -39.19 29.42 -37.28
N GLU A 33 -39.28 28.08 -37.18
CA GLU A 33 -38.16 27.19 -37.54
C GLU A 33 -37.67 27.43 -38.97
N SER A 34 -38.60 27.64 -39.92
CA SER A 34 -38.28 27.98 -41.31
C SER A 34 -37.54 29.33 -41.44
N VAL A 35 -38.04 30.38 -40.79
CA VAL A 35 -37.41 31.71 -40.81
C VAL A 35 -36.00 31.63 -40.22
N VAL A 36 -35.84 31.00 -39.06
CA VAL A 36 -34.55 30.86 -38.37
C VAL A 36 -33.55 30.07 -39.21
N LYS A 37 -33.98 28.97 -39.83
CA LYS A 37 -33.17 28.15 -40.74
C LYS A 37 -32.67 28.99 -41.93
N ASN A 38 -33.54 29.82 -42.51
CA ASN A 38 -33.27 30.57 -43.74
C ASN A 38 -32.60 31.93 -43.53
N LEU A 39 -32.35 32.36 -42.30
CA LEU A 39 -31.61 33.61 -42.05
C LEU A 39 -30.20 33.54 -42.64
N LEU A 40 -29.91 34.47 -43.57
CA LEU A 40 -28.62 34.57 -44.25
C LEU A 40 -27.59 35.34 -43.40
N PRO A 41 -26.30 34.99 -43.51
CA PRO A 41 -25.23 35.79 -42.92
C PRO A 41 -25.20 37.19 -43.54
N LYS A 42 -24.85 38.19 -42.73
CA LYS A 42 -24.54 39.54 -43.19
C LYS A 42 -23.03 39.80 -43.07
N PRO A 43 -22.45 40.79 -43.79
CA PRO A 43 -21.02 41.10 -43.73
C PRO A 43 -20.50 41.37 -42.31
N LYS A 44 -21.38 41.88 -41.43
CA LYS A 44 -21.10 42.07 -40.01
C LYS A 44 -22.01 41.19 -39.16
N ARG A 45 -21.50 40.78 -37.99
CA ARG A 45 -22.26 40.04 -36.98
C ARG A 45 -23.55 40.80 -36.65
N THR A 46 -24.68 40.17 -36.90
CA THR A 46 -25.99 40.81 -36.78
C THR A 46 -26.85 40.04 -35.79
N VAL A 47 -27.60 40.78 -34.97
CA VAL A 47 -28.62 40.21 -34.10
C VAL A 47 -29.99 40.46 -34.73
N PHE A 48 -30.78 39.40 -34.83
CA PHE A 48 -32.20 39.45 -35.13
C PHE A 48 -32.97 39.26 -33.83
N TRP A 49 -33.97 40.08 -33.58
CA TRP A 49 -34.76 40.02 -32.35
C TRP A 49 -36.09 39.31 -32.59
N CYS A 50 -36.52 38.50 -31.63
CA CYS A 50 -37.80 37.82 -31.71
C CYS A 50 -38.93 38.79 -31.40
N GLU A 51 -39.92 38.88 -32.30
CA GLU A 51 -41.18 39.54 -32.00
C GLU A 51 -41.88 38.85 -30.82
N GLY A 52 -42.42 39.65 -29.89
CA GLY A 52 -43.19 39.17 -28.73
C GLY A 52 -42.36 38.63 -27.54
N LEU A 53 -41.03 38.52 -27.66
CA LEU A 53 -40.15 38.10 -26.56
C LEU A 53 -39.01 39.11 -26.38
N SER A 54 -39.21 40.07 -25.47
CA SER A 54 -38.24 41.14 -25.23
C SER A 54 -36.88 40.57 -24.82
N GLY A 55 -35.83 41.02 -25.50
CA GLY A 55 -34.46 40.57 -25.23
C GLY A 55 -34.11 39.20 -25.81
N PHE A 56 -35.05 38.40 -26.32
CA PHE A 56 -34.74 37.14 -26.98
C PHE A 56 -34.34 37.37 -28.45
N GLY A 57 -33.20 36.82 -28.86
CA GLY A 57 -32.71 37.03 -30.22
C GLY A 57 -31.86 35.88 -30.76
N LEU A 58 -31.56 35.97 -32.05
CA LEU A 58 -30.63 35.09 -32.75
C LEU A 58 -29.49 35.92 -33.33
N ARG A 59 -28.28 35.63 -32.88
CA ARG A 59 -27.04 36.24 -33.36
C ARG A 59 -26.47 35.40 -34.50
N VAL A 60 -26.31 36.02 -35.66
CA VAL A 60 -25.75 35.40 -36.87
C VAL A 60 -24.38 36.02 -37.15
N SER A 61 -23.34 35.18 -37.20
CA SER A 61 -21.99 35.59 -37.59
C SER A 61 -21.85 35.73 -39.11
N PRO A 62 -20.85 36.49 -39.62
CA PRO A 62 -20.55 36.54 -41.05
C PRO A 62 -20.25 35.16 -41.66
N GLN A 63 -19.73 34.22 -40.86
CA GLN A 63 -19.47 32.83 -41.24
C GLN A 63 -20.73 31.93 -41.21
N GLY A 64 -21.92 32.49 -40.98
CA GLY A 64 -23.17 31.73 -40.96
C GLY A 64 -23.52 31.02 -39.65
N ASN A 65 -22.62 31.03 -38.64
CA ASN A 65 -22.94 30.47 -37.32
C ASN A 65 -24.08 31.23 -36.63
N LYS A 66 -25.05 30.50 -36.10
CA LYS A 66 -26.25 31.03 -35.43
C LYS A 66 -26.23 30.69 -33.94
N SER A 67 -26.48 31.67 -33.08
CA SER A 67 -26.54 31.47 -31.63
C SER A 67 -27.72 32.21 -31.02
N TRP A 68 -28.48 31.50 -30.20
CA TRP A 68 -29.56 32.07 -29.40
C TRP A 68 -28.97 32.94 -28.31
N ILE A 69 -29.54 34.12 -28.13
CA ILE A 69 -29.10 35.08 -27.12
C ILE A 69 -30.29 35.62 -26.32
N TYR A 70 -30.00 36.03 -25.11
CA TYR A 70 -30.88 36.79 -24.25
C TYR A 70 -30.18 38.07 -23.78
N GLU A 71 -30.76 39.22 -24.09
CA GLU A 71 -30.29 40.54 -23.69
C GLU A 71 -31.21 41.12 -22.61
N TYR A 72 -30.63 41.55 -21.49
CA TYR A 72 -31.36 42.02 -20.32
C TYR A 72 -30.60 43.12 -19.59
N ARG A 73 -31.27 43.76 -18.63
CA ARG A 73 -30.67 44.70 -17.68
C ARG A 73 -30.86 44.17 -16.28
N LEU A 74 -29.80 44.21 -15.49
CA LEU A 74 -29.81 43.92 -14.05
C LEU A 74 -28.91 44.95 -13.37
N ASP A 75 -29.39 45.56 -12.28
CA ASP A 75 -28.69 46.64 -11.55
C ASP A 75 -28.20 47.79 -12.44
N GLY A 76 -29.01 48.17 -13.44
CA GLY A 76 -28.68 49.22 -14.40
C GLY A 76 -27.65 48.82 -15.46
N ILE A 77 -27.04 47.63 -15.36
CA ILE A 77 -26.02 47.13 -16.30
C ILE A 77 -26.68 46.30 -17.40
N HIS A 78 -26.30 46.58 -18.64
CA HIS A 78 -26.76 45.85 -19.81
C HIS A 78 -25.91 44.59 -20.04
N ARG A 79 -26.55 43.42 -20.15
CA ARG A 79 -25.86 42.12 -20.31
C ARG A 79 -26.46 41.28 -21.43
N MET A 80 -25.64 40.39 -21.99
CA MET A 80 -26.02 39.49 -23.07
C MET A 80 -25.57 38.06 -22.77
N LEU A 81 -26.52 37.16 -22.57
CA LEU A 81 -26.31 35.73 -22.34
C LEU A 81 -26.45 34.97 -23.66
N THR A 82 -25.53 34.03 -23.95
CA THR A 82 -25.69 33.09 -25.05
C THR A 82 -26.37 31.83 -24.53
N LEU A 83 -27.58 31.53 -25.01
CA LEU A 83 -28.39 30.38 -24.56
C LEU A 83 -27.97 29.06 -25.22
N GLY A 84 -27.44 29.11 -26.44
CA GLY A 84 -26.98 27.94 -27.18
C GLY A 84 -26.77 28.21 -28.66
N LYS A 85 -26.22 27.23 -29.38
CA LYS A 85 -25.98 27.32 -30.83
C LYS A 85 -27.09 26.59 -31.61
N TYR A 86 -27.58 27.19 -32.69
CA TYR A 86 -28.46 26.52 -33.65
C TYR A 86 -27.58 25.76 -34.68
N PRO A 87 -27.96 24.56 -35.14
CA PRO A 87 -29.20 23.82 -34.87
C PRO A 87 -29.17 22.92 -33.63
N ARG A 88 -28.05 22.84 -32.90
CA ARG A 88 -27.90 21.97 -31.71
C ARG A 88 -28.95 22.25 -30.62
N LEU A 89 -29.36 23.51 -30.49
CA LEU A 89 -30.50 23.94 -29.69
C LEU A 89 -31.58 24.45 -30.65
N SER A 90 -32.72 23.77 -30.69
CA SER A 90 -33.89 24.15 -31.50
C SER A 90 -34.51 25.47 -31.02
N LEU A 91 -35.39 26.10 -31.82
CA LEU A 91 -36.11 27.30 -31.38
C LEU A 91 -36.95 27.02 -30.13
N THR A 92 -37.55 25.83 -30.06
CA THR A 92 -38.37 25.41 -28.91
C THR A 92 -37.52 25.29 -27.64
N GLU A 93 -36.37 24.63 -27.69
CA GLU A 93 -35.46 24.51 -26.55
C GLU A 93 -34.85 25.86 -26.16
N ALA A 94 -34.54 26.71 -27.14
CA ALA A 94 -34.05 28.06 -26.90
C ALA A 94 -35.09 28.94 -26.20
N ARG A 95 -36.39 28.83 -26.55
CA ARG A 95 -37.47 29.51 -25.84
C ARG A 95 -37.61 29.03 -24.38
N ARG A 96 -37.43 27.73 -24.12
CA ARG A 96 -37.40 27.20 -22.75
C ARG A 96 -36.20 27.75 -21.97
N ALA A 97 -35.01 27.75 -22.57
CA ALA A 97 -33.80 28.31 -21.96
C ALA A 97 -33.96 29.81 -21.66
N PHE A 98 -34.59 30.56 -22.57
CA PHE A 98 -34.95 31.96 -22.38
C PHE A 98 -35.91 32.15 -21.20
N ALA A 99 -36.98 31.36 -21.10
CA ALA A 99 -37.94 31.47 -20.00
C ALA A 99 -37.26 31.27 -18.63
N ILE A 100 -36.42 30.24 -18.49
CA ILE A 100 -35.65 29.97 -17.27
C ILE A 100 -34.69 31.12 -16.95
N ALA A 101 -33.96 31.62 -17.95
CA ALA A 101 -33.02 32.72 -17.75
C ALA A 101 -33.74 34.04 -17.40
N SER A 102 -34.90 34.30 -18.00
CA SER A 102 -35.71 35.49 -17.73
C SER A 102 -36.32 35.46 -16.33
N GLU A 103 -36.74 34.31 -15.84
CA GLU A 103 -37.24 34.12 -14.46
C GLU A 103 -36.14 34.43 -13.45
N LYS A 104 -34.92 33.93 -13.67
CA LYS A 104 -33.76 34.22 -12.82
C LYS A 104 -33.45 35.72 -12.74
N VAL A 105 -33.47 36.43 -13.88
CA VAL A 105 -33.29 37.89 -13.90
C VAL A 105 -34.39 38.62 -13.13
N GLN A 106 -35.64 38.15 -13.19
CA GLN A 106 -36.74 38.72 -12.39
C GLN A 106 -36.54 38.54 -10.89
N LEU A 107 -35.88 37.45 -10.47
CA LEU A 107 -35.50 37.20 -9.08
C LEU A 107 -34.21 37.94 -8.65
N GLY A 108 -33.66 38.79 -9.51
CA GLY A 108 -32.40 39.51 -9.25
C GLY A 108 -31.14 38.66 -9.42
N ILE A 109 -31.27 37.43 -9.94
CA ILE A 109 -30.15 36.51 -10.15
C ILE A 109 -29.63 36.68 -11.58
N ASP A 110 -28.35 37.00 -11.70
CA ASP A 110 -27.70 37.11 -13.00
C ASP A 110 -27.32 35.73 -13.57
N PRO A 111 -27.97 35.27 -14.65
CA PRO A 111 -27.71 33.93 -15.18
C PRO A 111 -26.38 33.83 -15.93
N ALA A 112 -25.79 34.94 -16.36
CA ALA A 112 -24.49 34.94 -17.04
C ALA A 112 -23.33 34.74 -16.05
N THR A 113 -23.39 35.36 -14.87
CA THR A 113 -22.44 35.07 -13.79
C THR A 113 -22.66 33.68 -13.21
N GLU A 114 -23.90 33.22 -13.02
CA GLU A 114 -24.14 31.85 -12.55
C GLU A 114 -23.58 30.79 -13.54
N HIS A 115 -23.76 31.00 -14.85
CA HIS A 115 -23.15 30.14 -15.87
C HIS A 115 -21.62 30.19 -15.85
N LEU A 116 -21.03 31.37 -15.61
CA LEU A 116 -19.58 31.55 -15.52
C LEU A 116 -19.01 30.90 -14.25
N GLU A 117 -19.66 31.09 -13.11
CA GLU A 117 -19.31 30.52 -11.81
C GLU A 117 -19.44 29.01 -11.84
N LYS A 118 -20.51 28.46 -12.42
CA LYS A 118 -20.65 27.02 -12.63
C LYS A 118 -19.54 26.46 -13.50
N ARG A 119 -19.16 27.16 -14.57
CA ARG A 119 -18.05 26.74 -15.44
C ARG A 119 -16.69 26.84 -14.74
N LYS A 120 -16.46 27.88 -13.93
CA LYS A 120 -15.24 28.04 -13.11
C LYS A 120 -15.16 26.97 -12.02
N ALA A 121 -16.22 26.76 -11.24
CA ALA A 121 -16.31 25.71 -10.24
C ALA A 121 -16.16 24.30 -10.86
N GLU A 122 -16.65 24.09 -12.08
CA GLU A 122 -16.41 22.85 -12.82
C GLU A 122 -14.95 22.70 -13.25
N GLN A 123 -14.24 23.78 -13.61
CA GLN A 123 -12.83 23.75 -13.96
C GLN A 123 -11.91 23.63 -12.74
N GLU A 124 -12.32 24.17 -11.59
CA GLU A 124 -11.58 24.14 -10.31
C GLU A 124 -11.83 22.86 -9.51
N ALA A 125 -12.73 21.99 -9.97
CA ALA A 125 -13.03 20.73 -9.30
C ALA A 125 -11.81 19.79 -9.31
N MET A 126 -11.34 19.44 -8.11
CA MET A 126 -10.18 18.59 -7.89
C MET A 126 -10.30 17.24 -8.62
N THR A 127 -9.23 16.84 -9.31
CA THR A 127 -9.10 15.55 -9.98
C THR A 127 -8.42 14.51 -9.11
N ILE A 128 -8.42 13.26 -9.54
CA ILE A 128 -7.71 12.18 -8.85
C ILE A 128 -6.18 12.42 -8.88
N ASN A 129 -5.65 12.99 -9.97
CA ASN A 129 -4.24 13.39 -10.07
C ASN A 129 -3.85 14.41 -9.00
N ASP A 130 -4.76 15.32 -8.65
CA ASP A 130 -4.52 16.33 -7.61
C ASP A 130 -4.65 15.72 -6.20
N LEU A 131 -5.63 14.82 -6.02
CA LEU A 131 -5.95 14.24 -4.71
C LEU A 131 -4.89 13.23 -4.23
N VAL A 132 -4.34 12.40 -5.11
CA VAL A 132 -3.40 11.33 -4.70
C VAL A 132 -2.16 11.90 -3.99
N PRO A 133 -1.45 12.93 -4.50
CA PRO A 133 -0.34 13.56 -3.79
C PRO A 133 -0.70 14.09 -2.39
N LEU A 134 -1.88 14.69 -2.23
CA LEU A 134 -2.37 15.19 -0.94
C LEU A 134 -2.60 14.05 0.05
N TYR A 135 -3.23 12.97 -0.41
CA TYR A 135 -3.46 11.77 0.39
C TYR A 135 -2.14 11.11 0.82
N ILE A 136 -1.14 11.04 -0.07
CA ILE A 136 0.17 10.48 0.27
C ILE A 136 0.88 11.35 1.32
N LYS A 137 0.86 12.68 1.19
CA LYS A 137 1.38 13.60 2.22
C LYS A 137 0.68 13.41 3.57
N TYR A 138 -0.64 13.20 3.56
CA TYR A 138 -1.40 12.87 4.76
C TYR A 138 -0.98 11.54 5.39
N CYS A 139 -0.75 10.49 4.59
CA CYS A 139 -0.22 9.22 5.11
C CYS A 139 1.18 9.38 5.72
N GLN A 140 2.05 10.20 5.12
CA GLN A 140 3.37 10.51 5.64
C GLN A 140 3.29 11.24 6.99
N SER A 141 2.44 12.26 7.11
CA SER A 141 2.29 13.03 8.36
C SER A 141 1.74 12.20 9.52
N ARG A 142 1.06 11.08 9.22
CA ARG A 142 0.58 10.09 10.20
C ARG A 142 1.63 9.05 10.59
N GLY A 143 2.84 9.10 10.03
CA GLY A 143 3.91 8.13 10.29
C GLY A 143 3.60 6.72 9.75
N GLU A 144 2.75 6.60 8.72
CA GLU A 144 2.41 5.29 8.16
C GLU A 144 3.62 4.63 7.49
N LYS A 145 4.06 3.46 7.98
CA LYS A 145 5.29 2.79 7.48
C LYS A 145 5.29 2.41 5.98
N ARG A 146 4.13 2.26 5.34
CA ARG A 146 3.99 1.76 3.96
C ARG A 146 3.24 2.73 3.03
N TRP A 147 3.44 4.03 3.22
CA TRP A 147 2.86 5.06 2.34
C TRP A 147 3.37 4.95 0.89
N ASP A 148 4.60 4.47 0.71
CA ASP A 148 5.27 4.25 -0.56
C ASP A 148 4.59 3.15 -1.40
N GLU A 149 4.21 2.04 -0.78
CA GLU A 149 3.42 0.98 -1.42
C GLU A 149 2.05 1.51 -1.86
N LYS A 150 1.39 2.34 -1.02
CA LYS A 150 0.11 2.97 -1.40
C LYS A 150 0.28 3.84 -2.64
N GLN A 151 1.29 4.71 -2.64
CA GLN A 151 1.59 5.59 -3.77
C GLN A 151 1.88 4.78 -5.02
N ARG A 152 2.75 3.77 -4.94
CA ARG A 152 3.12 2.89 -6.05
C ARG A 152 1.90 2.21 -6.66
N VAL A 153 1.00 1.68 -5.82
CA VAL A 153 -0.20 0.97 -6.29
C VAL A 153 -1.22 1.93 -6.88
N LEU A 154 -1.47 3.09 -6.26
CA LEU A 154 -2.39 4.10 -6.81
C LEU A 154 -1.86 4.67 -8.14
N ASN A 155 -0.56 4.97 -8.23
CA ASN A 155 0.06 5.47 -9.45
C ASN A 155 0.03 4.44 -10.58
N LYS A 156 0.16 3.15 -10.24
CA LYS A 156 0.17 2.08 -11.24
C LYS A 156 -1.23 1.71 -11.72
N GLU A 157 -2.19 1.63 -10.81
CA GLU A 157 -3.51 1.07 -11.12
C GLU A 157 -4.55 2.19 -11.30
N LEU A 158 -4.60 3.20 -10.43
CA LEU A 158 -5.65 4.25 -10.43
C LEU A 158 -5.38 5.36 -11.44
N LEU A 159 -4.22 6.01 -11.34
CA LEU A 159 -3.92 7.23 -12.12
C LEU A 159 -4.01 7.04 -13.64
N PRO A 160 -3.52 5.93 -14.24
CA PRO A 160 -3.57 5.76 -15.68
C PRO A 160 -5.00 5.65 -16.24
N VAL A 161 -5.96 5.23 -15.40
CA VAL A 161 -7.35 4.99 -15.81
C VAL A 161 -8.25 6.17 -15.45
N LEU A 162 -8.10 6.72 -14.24
CA LEU A 162 -9.04 7.71 -13.67
C LEU A 162 -8.36 9.01 -13.23
N GLY A 163 -7.06 9.20 -13.48
CA GLY A 163 -6.29 10.33 -12.95
C GLY A 163 -6.85 11.71 -13.33
N SER A 164 -7.28 11.89 -14.58
CA SER A 164 -7.85 13.16 -15.07
C SER A 164 -9.31 13.38 -14.69
N LYS A 165 -9.97 12.36 -14.13
CA LYS A 165 -11.38 12.45 -13.76
C LYS A 165 -11.54 13.17 -12.42
N LYS A 166 -12.60 13.97 -12.31
CA LYS A 166 -12.95 14.69 -11.08
C LYS A 166 -13.32 13.69 -9.99
N VAL A 167 -12.88 13.94 -8.76
CA VAL A 167 -13.10 13.03 -7.62
C VAL A 167 -14.59 12.75 -7.40
N LYS A 168 -15.43 13.79 -7.51
CA LYS A 168 -16.89 13.70 -7.33
C LYS A 168 -17.62 12.84 -8.37
N ASP A 169 -17.01 12.66 -9.55
CA ASP A 169 -17.64 11.96 -10.69
C ASP A 169 -17.20 10.48 -10.77
N ILE A 170 -16.36 10.01 -9.84
CA ILE A 170 -15.92 8.62 -9.79
C ILE A 170 -17.08 7.73 -9.33
N SER A 171 -17.45 6.77 -10.17
CA SER A 171 -18.52 5.83 -9.88
C SER A 171 -18.01 4.54 -9.23
N PHE A 172 -18.89 3.88 -8.47
CA PHE A 172 -18.70 2.53 -7.96
C PHE A 172 -18.32 1.53 -9.08
N ARG A 173 -19.00 1.62 -10.23
CA ARG A 173 -18.79 0.72 -11.38
C ARG A 173 -17.38 0.81 -11.95
N GLU A 174 -16.79 2.01 -12.01
CA GLU A 174 -15.43 2.18 -12.54
C GLU A 174 -14.41 1.49 -11.65
N ILE A 175 -14.50 1.66 -10.33
CA ILE A 175 -13.59 0.98 -9.39
C ILE A 175 -13.82 -0.54 -9.42
N ALA A 176 -15.07 -0.99 -9.50
CA ALA A 176 -15.39 -2.41 -9.62
C ALA A 176 -14.75 -3.04 -10.88
N ASN A 177 -14.83 -2.36 -12.02
CA ASN A 177 -14.20 -2.79 -13.27
C ASN A 177 -12.68 -2.89 -13.14
N MET A 178 -12.04 -1.94 -12.45
CA MET A 178 -10.61 -2.00 -12.18
C MET A 178 -10.25 -3.19 -11.29
N ILE A 179 -11.01 -3.45 -10.23
CA ILE A 179 -10.80 -4.63 -9.36
C ILE A 179 -10.93 -5.92 -10.15
N TYR A 180 -11.95 -6.02 -11.02
CA TYR A 180 -12.15 -7.17 -11.89
C TYR A 180 -10.99 -7.35 -12.88
N ASP A 181 -10.54 -6.27 -13.53
CA ASP A 181 -9.37 -6.32 -14.41
C ASP A 181 -8.12 -6.81 -13.66
N ILE A 182 -7.81 -6.18 -12.54
CA ILE A 182 -6.63 -6.51 -11.73
C ILE A 182 -6.70 -7.96 -11.25
N GLY A 183 -7.82 -8.34 -10.65
CA GLY A 183 -7.96 -9.58 -9.90
C GLY A 183 -8.28 -10.80 -10.76
N ILE A 184 -9.13 -10.64 -11.77
CA ILE A 184 -9.65 -11.73 -12.60
C ILE A 184 -8.92 -11.78 -13.94
N LYS A 185 -8.95 -10.70 -14.74
CA LYS A 185 -8.36 -10.73 -16.09
C LYS A 185 -6.86 -10.92 -16.08
N ARG A 186 -6.16 -10.28 -15.12
CA ARG A 186 -4.71 -10.35 -14.99
C ARG A 186 -4.24 -11.40 -13.98
N ASP A 187 -5.15 -12.17 -13.38
CA ASP A 187 -4.92 -13.16 -12.31
C ASP A 187 -4.05 -12.64 -11.14
N LYS A 188 -4.33 -11.42 -10.66
CA LYS A 188 -3.59 -10.77 -9.56
C LYS A 188 -4.50 -10.42 -8.39
N ALA A 189 -5.21 -11.42 -7.85
CA ALA A 189 -6.12 -11.24 -6.72
C ALA A 189 -5.52 -10.48 -5.52
N THR A 190 -4.29 -10.81 -5.10
CA THR A 190 -3.60 -10.08 -4.00
C THR A 190 -3.38 -8.61 -4.32
N GLN A 191 -3.08 -8.28 -5.58
CA GLN A 191 -2.90 -6.89 -6.03
C GLN A 191 -4.24 -6.15 -6.04
N ALA A 192 -5.33 -6.83 -6.42
CA ALA A 192 -6.68 -6.26 -6.37
C ALA A 192 -7.10 -5.94 -4.93
N THR A 193 -6.82 -6.82 -3.97
CA THR A 193 -7.07 -6.57 -2.55
C THR A 193 -6.30 -5.35 -2.04
N ARG A 194 -5.02 -5.22 -2.40
CA ARG A 194 -4.20 -4.04 -2.03
C ARG A 194 -4.74 -2.77 -2.65
N PHE A 195 -5.02 -2.80 -3.95
CA PHE A 195 -5.60 -1.67 -4.67
C PHE A 195 -6.89 -1.19 -4.01
N LEU A 196 -7.84 -2.10 -3.75
CA LEU A 196 -9.10 -1.77 -3.11
C LEU A 196 -8.89 -1.17 -1.70
N SER A 197 -7.98 -1.73 -0.91
CA SER A 197 -7.66 -1.18 0.41
C SER A 197 -7.14 0.26 0.33
N HIS A 198 -6.26 0.55 -0.64
CA HIS A 198 -5.70 1.89 -0.82
C HIS A 198 -6.73 2.87 -1.40
N ALA A 199 -7.57 2.43 -2.34
CA ALA A 199 -8.67 3.21 -2.89
C ALA A 199 -9.71 3.56 -1.82
N LYS A 200 -10.09 2.60 -0.95
CA LYS A 200 -10.95 2.85 0.23
C LYS A 200 -10.36 3.96 1.10
N GLY A 201 -9.06 3.93 1.38
CA GLY A 201 -8.36 4.96 2.16
C GLY A 201 -8.36 6.33 1.48
N LEU A 202 -8.08 6.40 0.18
CA LEU A 202 -8.07 7.62 -0.63
C LEU A 202 -9.43 8.31 -0.62
N PHE A 203 -10.52 7.57 -0.90
CA PHE A 203 -11.86 8.16 -0.93
C PHE A 203 -12.42 8.46 0.47
N LYS A 204 -11.98 7.74 1.51
CA LYS A 204 -12.25 8.12 2.89
C LYS A 204 -11.56 9.46 3.23
N TYR A 205 -10.33 9.66 2.79
CA TYR A 205 -9.62 10.93 2.93
C TYR A 205 -10.33 12.06 2.17
N ALA A 206 -10.73 11.82 0.91
CA ALA A 206 -11.48 12.79 0.10
C ALA A 206 -12.79 13.24 0.77
N LYS A 207 -13.54 12.29 1.35
CA LYS A 207 -14.75 12.57 2.12
C LYS A 207 -14.44 13.41 3.35
N ASN A 208 -13.53 12.94 4.21
CA ASN A 208 -13.36 13.50 5.55
C ASN A 208 -12.66 14.85 5.57
N PHE A 209 -11.70 15.09 4.67
CA PHE A 209 -10.85 16.29 4.72
C PHE A 209 -11.18 17.32 3.65
N HIS A 210 -11.82 16.91 2.55
CA HIS A 210 -12.11 17.81 1.44
C HIS A 210 -13.59 17.89 1.09
N GLY A 211 -14.44 17.03 1.67
CA GLY A 211 -15.88 16.98 1.33
C GLY A 211 -16.16 16.71 -0.14
N LEU A 212 -15.20 16.17 -0.90
CA LEU A 212 -15.30 16.01 -2.36
C LEU A 212 -16.28 14.93 -2.80
N VAL A 213 -16.62 14.02 -1.88
CA VAL A 213 -17.60 12.95 -2.06
C VAL A 213 -18.43 12.80 -0.79
N GLU A 214 -19.73 12.59 -0.96
CA GLU A 214 -20.64 12.28 0.16
C GLU A 214 -20.46 10.84 0.65
N PHE A 215 -20.23 9.93 -0.30
CA PHE A 215 -20.08 8.49 -0.07
C PHE A 215 -18.79 7.97 -0.67
N ASN A 216 -18.19 6.97 -0.03
CA ASN A 216 -16.98 6.33 -0.55
C ASN A 216 -17.38 5.31 -1.63
N PRO A 217 -17.03 5.51 -2.90
CA PRO A 217 -17.42 4.60 -3.99
C PRO A 217 -16.80 3.21 -3.87
N CYS A 218 -15.85 3.02 -2.95
CA CYS A 218 -15.22 1.74 -2.69
C CYS A 218 -15.83 0.97 -1.52
N ALA A 219 -16.72 1.57 -0.71
CA ALA A 219 -17.10 1.06 0.61
C ALA A 219 -17.50 -0.42 0.60
N ASP A 220 -18.43 -0.77 -0.29
CA ASP A 220 -19.04 -2.11 -0.39
C ASP A 220 -18.40 -3.00 -1.46
N LEU A 221 -17.29 -2.54 -2.05
CA LEU A 221 -16.54 -3.37 -2.98
C LEU A 221 -15.76 -4.45 -2.23
N GLU A 222 -15.71 -5.62 -2.87
CA GLU A 222 -14.89 -6.76 -2.48
C GLU A 222 -13.89 -7.09 -3.59
N ALA A 223 -12.69 -7.51 -3.18
CA ALA A 223 -11.69 -8.02 -4.10
C ALA A 223 -11.75 -9.54 -4.15
N PRO A 224 -11.43 -10.18 -5.29
CA PRO A 224 -11.38 -11.63 -5.38
C PRO A 224 -10.39 -12.20 -4.35
N LYS A 225 -10.75 -13.37 -3.80
CA LYS A 225 -9.93 -14.05 -2.81
C LYS A 225 -8.66 -14.58 -3.48
N ALA A 226 -7.50 -14.18 -2.94
CA ALA A 226 -6.24 -14.76 -3.37
C ALA A 226 -6.20 -16.26 -3.02
N LYS A 227 -5.60 -17.07 -3.91
CA LYS A 227 -5.30 -18.47 -3.62
C LYS A 227 -4.44 -18.52 -2.35
N LYS A 228 -4.86 -19.31 -1.36
CA LYS A 228 -4.09 -19.49 -0.12
C LYS A 228 -2.76 -20.14 -0.48
N THR A 229 -1.65 -19.48 -0.17
CA THR A 229 -0.35 -20.14 -0.18
C THR A 229 -0.37 -21.24 0.87
N VAL A 230 -0.07 -22.48 0.46
CA VAL A 230 0.07 -23.60 1.41
C VAL A 230 1.23 -23.26 2.33
N LYS A 231 0.93 -23.09 3.62
CA LYS A 231 1.95 -22.91 4.65
C LYS A 231 2.52 -24.30 4.94
N CYS A 232 3.84 -24.45 4.91
CA CYS A 232 4.49 -25.71 5.23
C CYS A 232 5.58 -25.54 6.29
N ALA A 233 5.81 -26.61 7.05
CA ALA A 233 7.04 -26.83 7.77
C ALA A 233 7.75 -28.00 7.07
N LEU A 234 9.06 -27.86 6.89
CA LEU A 234 9.85 -28.91 6.27
C LEU A 234 9.96 -30.11 7.22
N ASP A 235 9.92 -31.31 6.68
CA ASP A 235 10.29 -32.52 7.43
C ASP A 235 11.81 -32.67 7.53
N THR A 236 12.28 -33.66 8.31
CA THR A 236 13.70 -33.85 8.57
C THR A 236 14.51 -34.19 7.30
N ARG A 237 13.91 -34.91 6.34
CA ARG A 237 14.54 -35.25 5.06
C ARG A 237 14.59 -34.05 4.12
N GLU A 238 13.52 -33.25 4.09
CA GLU A 238 13.47 -31.99 3.36
C GLU A 238 14.54 -31.01 3.91
N ILE A 239 14.74 -30.95 5.23
CA ILE A 239 15.82 -30.14 5.84
C ILE A 239 17.20 -30.63 5.39
N TYR A 240 17.45 -31.94 5.45
CA TYR A 240 18.70 -32.54 4.98
C TYR A 240 19.00 -32.16 3.53
N ALA A 241 18.01 -32.33 2.64
CA ALA A 241 18.13 -31.99 1.23
C ALA A 241 18.41 -30.48 1.03
N VAL A 242 17.64 -29.61 1.70
CA VAL A 242 17.83 -28.16 1.62
C VAL A 242 19.23 -27.76 2.07
N TRP A 243 19.70 -28.25 3.22
CA TRP A 243 20.97 -27.83 3.79
C TRP A 243 22.18 -28.26 2.94
N ASN A 244 22.16 -29.50 2.43
CA ASN A 244 23.27 -30.06 1.67
C ASN A 244 23.28 -29.59 0.20
N ASN A 245 22.10 -29.43 -0.42
CA ASN A 245 22.03 -29.07 -1.84
C ASN A 245 22.18 -27.57 -2.06
N ILE A 246 21.89 -26.70 -1.08
CA ILE A 246 21.94 -25.25 -1.31
C ILE A 246 23.34 -24.73 -1.65
N ASP A 247 24.39 -25.43 -1.23
CA ASP A 247 25.78 -25.04 -1.49
C ASP A 247 26.17 -25.25 -2.96
N SER A 248 25.60 -26.25 -3.64
CA SER A 248 25.90 -26.54 -5.06
C SER A 248 25.09 -25.68 -6.04
N ILE A 249 23.98 -25.09 -5.60
CA ILE A 249 23.12 -24.27 -6.45
C ILE A 249 23.83 -22.97 -6.86
N ASN A 250 23.68 -22.55 -8.11
CA ASN A 250 24.24 -21.27 -8.58
C ASN A 250 23.42 -20.07 -8.06
N MET A 251 23.76 -19.61 -6.85
CA MET A 251 23.20 -18.41 -6.23
C MET A 251 24.27 -17.68 -5.39
N SER A 252 24.02 -16.41 -5.08
CA SER A 252 24.93 -15.60 -4.26
C SER A 252 25.24 -16.30 -2.92
N PRO A 253 26.51 -16.33 -2.46
CA PRO A 253 26.88 -16.90 -1.17
C PRO A 253 26.05 -16.32 -0.01
N MET A 254 25.79 -15.01 -0.03
CA MET A 254 24.99 -14.32 0.99
C MET A 254 23.55 -14.83 1.06
N VAL A 255 22.99 -15.26 -0.07
CA VAL A 255 21.64 -15.83 -0.12
C VAL A 255 21.64 -17.25 0.46
N LYS A 256 22.62 -18.09 0.11
CA LYS A 256 22.77 -19.46 0.65
C LYS A 256 22.92 -19.44 2.16
N LEU A 257 23.91 -18.66 2.61
CA LEU A 257 24.26 -18.50 4.02
C LEU A 257 23.11 -17.84 4.79
N GLY A 258 22.39 -16.89 4.19
CA GLY A 258 21.21 -16.28 4.80
C GLY A 258 20.05 -17.26 4.99
N LEU A 259 19.81 -18.17 4.05
CA LEU A 259 18.79 -19.21 4.20
C LEU A 259 19.17 -20.20 5.31
N LYS A 260 20.43 -20.65 5.38
CA LYS A 260 20.93 -21.47 6.50
C LYS A 260 20.79 -20.74 7.84
N PHE A 261 21.23 -19.49 7.91
CA PHE A 261 21.14 -18.65 9.11
C PHE A 261 19.70 -18.47 9.61
N MET A 262 18.73 -18.31 8.70
CA MET A 262 17.31 -18.25 9.05
C MET A 262 16.79 -19.54 9.70
N LEU A 263 17.30 -20.71 9.30
CA LEU A 263 16.95 -21.99 9.92
C LEU A 263 17.63 -22.16 11.28
N CYS A 264 18.85 -21.66 11.45
CA CYS A 264 19.59 -21.73 12.71
C CYS A 264 19.04 -20.79 13.79
N THR A 265 18.59 -19.59 13.42
CA THR A 265 18.20 -18.53 14.36
C THR A 265 16.69 -18.30 14.44
N LEU A 266 15.95 -18.89 13.50
CA LEU A 266 14.50 -18.70 13.35
C LEU A 266 14.10 -17.24 13.17
N THR A 267 14.98 -16.37 12.69
CA THR A 267 14.71 -14.93 12.49
C THR A 267 13.98 -14.65 11.17
N ARG A 268 13.43 -13.44 11.00
CA ARG A 268 12.73 -13.05 9.78
C ARG A 268 13.73 -12.70 8.68
N GLY A 269 13.41 -13.02 7.43
CA GLY A 269 14.28 -12.70 6.30
C GLY A 269 14.53 -11.21 6.07
N VAL A 270 13.73 -10.29 6.64
CA VAL A 270 14.08 -8.86 6.66
C VAL A 270 15.18 -8.57 7.66
N GLU A 271 15.06 -9.10 8.88
CA GLU A 271 16.03 -8.94 9.97
C GLU A 271 17.40 -9.45 9.50
N VAL A 272 17.45 -10.64 8.90
CA VAL A 272 18.70 -11.24 8.38
C VAL A 272 19.35 -10.36 7.32
N ARG A 273 18.60 -9.88 6.32
CA ARG A 273 19.20 -9.03 5.28
C ARG A 273 19.76 -7.75 5.86
N THR A 274 19.08 -7.14 6.82
CA THR A 274 19.48 -5.85 7.40
C THR A 274 20.40 -5.98 8.61
N ALA A 275 20.89 -7.19 8.92
CA ALA A 275 21.77 -7.43 10.05
C ALA A 275 23.10 -6.68 9.86
N GLU A 276 23.52 -5.93 10.86
CA GLU A 276 24.78 -5.20 10.86
C GLU A 276 25.83 -5.94 11.70
N TRP A 277 27.10 -5.86 11.31
CA TRP A 277 28.17 -6.50 12.08
C TRP A 277 28.28 -5.95 13.51
N SER A 278 27.97 -4.67 13.72
CA SER A 278 27.92 -4.05 15.04
C SER A 278 26.81 -4.59 15.95
N GLU A 279 25.85 -5.33 15.40
CA GLU A 279 24.76 -5.96 16.17
C GLU A 279 25.12 -7.37 16.64
N ILE A 280 26.23 -7.94 16.17
CA ILE A 280 26.57 -9.36 16.33
C ILE A 280 27.79 -9.48 17.24
N ASP A 281 27.55 -10.05 18.42
CA ASP A 281 28.60 -10.48 19.33
C ASP A 281 28.86 -11.99 19.14
N LEU A 282 29.96 -12.31 18.46
CA LEU A 282 30.37 -13.69 18.21
C LEU A 282 30.91 -14.39 19.46
N GLU A 283 31.43 -13.64 20.43
CA GLU A 283 31.99 -14.18 21.67
C GLU A 283 30.86 -14.46 22.66
N GLY A 284 29.98 -13.48 22.88
CA GLY A 284 28.76 -13.63 23.67
C GLY A 284 27.67 -14.48 22.99
N LYS A 285 27.91 -14.93 21.75
CA LYS A 285 26.99 -15.74 20.93
C LYS A 285 25.58 -15.15 20.85
N VAL A 286 25.50 -13.83 20.65
CA VAL A 286 24.23 -13.10 20.61
C VAL A 286 24.19 -12.13 19.45
N TRP A 287 23.05 -12.08 18.76
CA TRP A 287 22.72 -11.03 17.80
C TRP A 287 21.61 -10.15 18.37
N ILE A 288 21.88 -8.86 18.49
CA ILE A 288 20.98 -7.86 19.06
C ILE A 288 20.25 -7.14 17.94
N ILE A 289 18.98 -7.49 17.69
CA ILE A 289 18.14 -6.78 16.73
C ILE A 289 17.57 -5.53 17.40
N PRO A 290 17.88 -4.31 16.91
CA PRO A 290 17.34 -3.08 17.46
C PRO A 290 15.82 -2.96 17.27
N ASP A 291 15.17 -2.20 18.14
CA ASP A 291 13.73 -1.93 18.14
C ASP A 291 13.19 -1.38 16.80
N HIS A 292 13.91 -0.45 16.17
CA HIS A 292 13.53 0.17 14.90
C HIS A 292 13.61 -0.80 13.71
N LYS A 293 14.37 -1.90 13.83
CA LYS A 293 14.42 -3.00 12.85
C LYS A 293 13.45 -4.13 13.18
N ALA A 294 13.14 -4.34 14.45
CA ALA A 294 12.22 -5.37 14.90
C ALA A 294 10.77 -5.04 14.50
N LYS A 295 10.06 -6.04 13.97
CA LYS A 295 8.68 -5.84 13.48
C LYS A 295 7.71 -5.35 14.58
N ASN A 296 7.92 -5.80 15.81
CA ASN A 296 7.09 -5.43 16.97
C ASN A 296 7.55 -4.15 17.68
N GLY A 297 8.63 -3.50 17.21
CA GLY A 297 9.16 -2.29 17.83
C GLY A 297 9.84 -2.52 19.18
N LYS A 298 10.22 -3.77 19.52
CA LYS A 298 10.96 -4.09 20.74
C LYS A 298 12.31 -4.69 20.38
N ARG A 299 13.37 -4.27 21.09
CA ARG A 299 14.71 -4.88 20.99
C ARG A 299 14.60 -6.39 21.18
N HIS A 300 15.32 -7.17 20.38
CA HIS A 300 15.28 -8.62 20.44
C HIS A 300 16.68 -9.22 20.49
N LEU A 301 16.98 -9.94 21.58
CA LEU A 301 18.19 -10.72 21.72
C LEU A 301 17.99 -12.10 21.08
N VAL A 302 18.79 -12.41 20.07
CA VAL A 302 18.77 -13.68 19.32
C VAL A 302 20.01 -14.49 19.71
N PRO A 303 19.86 -15.60 20.44
CA PRO A 303 20.96 -16.53 20.69
C PRO A 303 21.49 -17.15 19.40
N LEU A 304 22.80 -17.40 19.34
CA LEU A 304 23.49 -17.99 18.19
C LEU A 304 24.03 -19.37 18.55
N ASN A 305 23.54 -20.41 17.86
CA ASN A 305 24.11 -21.76 17.96
C ASN A 305 25.39 -21.91 17.12
N GLY A 306 26.07 -23.06 17.28
CA GLY A 306 27.30 -23.40 16.55
C GLY A 306 27.19 -23.21 15.04
N TYR A 307 26.13 -23.72 14.41
CA TYR A 307 25.89 -23.53 12.98
C TYR A 307 25.67 -22.06 12.58
N ALA A 308 24.96 -21.28 13.39
CA ALA A 308 24.80 -19.85 13.13
C ALA A 308 26.15 -19.12 13.18
N ILE A 309 27.01 -19.49 14.12
CA ILE A 309 28.36 -18.95 14.26
C ILE A 309 29.25 -19.35 13.07
N GLU A 310 29.20 -20.61 12.63
CA GLU A 310 29.92 -21.08 11.43
C GLU A 310 29.49 -20.31 10.19
N VAL A 311 28.19 -20.13 10.01
CA VAL A 311 27.63 -19.32 8.91
C VAL A 311 28.16 -17.88 8.99
N LEU A 312 28.15 -17.25 10.17
CA LEU A 312 28.68 -15.89 10.33
C LEU A 312 30.19 -15.81 10.08
N LYS A 313 30.97 -16.79 10.53
CA LYS A 313 32.42 -16.86 10.24
C LYS A 313 32.67 -16.95 8.74
N GLU A 314 31.89 -17.73 8.02
CA GLU A 314 31.96 -17.81 6.56
C GLU A 314 31.60 -16.47 5.92
N ILE A 315 30.46 -15.86 6.31
CA ILE A 315 30.02 -14.55 5.82
C ILE A 315 31.09 -13.46 6.05
N LYS A 316 31.79 -13.49 7.19
CA LYS A 316 32.82 -12.51 7.56
C LYS A 316 33.98 -12.47 6.55
N LYS A 317 34.28 -13.58 5.87
CA LYS A 317 35.28 -13.63 4.78
C LYS A 317 34.87 -12.78 3.57
N TRP A 318 33.57 -12.61 3.35
CA TRP A 318 33.00 -11.88 2.21
C TRP A 318 32.68 -10.42 2.54
N THR A 319 32.13 -10.16 3.73
CA THR A 319 31.53 -8.86 4.08
C THR A 319 32.05 -8.28 5.39
N GLY A 320 33.12 -8.84 5.99
CA GLY A 320 33.63 -8.40 7.28
C GLY A 320 34.11 -6.94 7.34
N GLY A 321 34.46 -6.34 6.19
CA GLY A 321 34.77 -4.92 6.05
C GLY A 321 33.58 -4.01 5.71
N LEU A 322 32.36 -4.57 5.62
CA LEU A 322 31.14 -3.81 5.34
C LEU A 322 30.36 -3.54 6.63
N ARG A 323 29.31 -2.71 6.57
CA ARG A 323 28.36 -2.51 7.68
C ARG A 323 27.43 -3.70 7.85
N TYR A 324 26.90 -4.23 6.75
CA TYR A 324 25.90 -5.30 6.76
C TYR A 324 26.56 -6.68 6.64
N ALA A 325 26.18 -7.61 7.53
CA ALA A 325 26.64 -8.99 7.48
C ALA A 325 26.19 -9.66 6.17
N PHE A 326 24.91 -9.54 5.82
CA PHE A 326 24.37 -10.04 4.55
C PHE A 326 24.36 -8.93 3.48
N GLY A 327 25.51 -8.29 3.31
CA GLY A 327 25.73 -7.21 2.34
C GLY A 327 26.26 -7.70 0.99
N TRP A 328 26.35 -6.79 0.00
CA TRP A 328 27.00 -7.08 -1.27
C TRP A 328 28.40 -6.46 -1.34
N ASN A 329 29.44 -7.26 -1.57
CA ASN A 329 30.83 -6.81 -1.75
C ASN A 329 31.20 -6.84 -3.25
N LYS A 330 31.46 -5.68 -3.86
CA LYS A 330 31.80 -5.58 -5.29
C LYS A 330 33.15 -6.23 -5.63
N ALA A 331 34.13 -6.12 -4.74
CA ALA A 331 35.51 -6.58 -4.98
C ALA A 331 35.63 -8.11 -4.99
N LEU A 332 34.80 -8.82 -4.21
CA LEU A 332 34.86 -10.28 -4.06
C LEU A 332 33.78 -11.03 -4.87
N ASN A 333 32.72 -10.36 -5.34
CA ASN A 333 31.61 -11.03 -6.04
C ASN A 333 31.72 -11.03 -7.58
N GLY A 334 32.87 -10.65 -8.15
CA GLY A 334 33.26 -10.93 -9.54
C GLY A 334 32.39 -10.31 -10.65
N ASN A 335 31.46 -9.40 -10.34
CA ASN A 335 30.52 -8.83 -11.33
C ASN A 335 30.74 -7.33 -11.49
N ILE A 336 31.51 -6.96 -12.52
CA ILE A 336 32.01 -5.60 -12.81
C ILE A 336 30.92 -4.66 -13.37
N ASN A 337 29.80 -5.20 -13.90
CA ASN A 337 28.85 -4.45 -14.74
C ASN A 337 27.59 -3.89 -14.05
N ARG A 338 27.58 -3.70 -12.73
CA ARG A 338 26.51 -2.92 -12.06
C ARG A 338 27.11 -1.86 -11.15
N GLU A 339 26.73 -0.60 -11.38
CA GLU A 339 26.87 0.48 -10.40
C GLU A 339 26.06 0.10 -9.15
N ILE A 340 26.74 -0.46 -8.15
CA ILE A 340 26.13 -0.75 -6.86
C ILE A 340 26.93 0.03 -5.83
N LYS A 341 26.21 0.86 -5.07
CA LYS A 341 26.75 1.61 -3.94
C LYS A 341 27.34 0.61 -2.94
N GLU A 342 28.61 0.78 -2.62
CA GLU A 342 29.26 0.05 -1.54
C GLU A 342 28.40 0.16 -0.27
N ASN A 343 28.35 -0.91 0.52
CA ASN A 343 27.68 -0.93 1.81
C ASN A 343 26.14 -1.01 1.83
N THR A 344 25.54 -1.77 0.90
CA THR A 344 24.09 -2.07 0.91
C THR A 344 23.79 -3.51 1.30
N TYR A 345 22.63 -3.73 1.93
CA TYR A 345 22.12 -5.07 2.23
C TYR A 345 21.37 -5.69 1.03
N LEU A 346 21.17 -7.02 1.07
CA LEU A 346 20.38 -7.74 0.07
C LEU A 346 18.99 -7.12 -0.17
N LYS A 347 18.56 -7.02 -1.44
CA LYS A 347 17.23 -6.51 -1.81
C LYS A 347 16.08 -7.26 -1.12
N GLU A 348 14.93 -6.59 -0.94
CA GLU A 348 13.75 -7.16 -0.26
C GLU A 348 13.31 -8.51 -0.84
N THR A 349 13.44 -8.67 -2.16
CA THR A 349 13.02 -9.87 -2.89
C THR A 349 14.09 -10.95 -2.97
N ALA A 350 15.32 -10.73 -2.47
CA ALA A 350 16.48 -11.58 -2.74
C ALA A 350 16.23 -13.06 -2.40
N PHE A 351 15.85 -13.37 -1.16
CA PHE A 351 15.58 -14.75 -0.74
C PHE A 351 14.40 -15.37 -1.50
N ASN A 352 13.29 -14.64 -1.67
CA ASN A 352 12.10 -15.16 -2.37
C ASN A 352 12.39 -15.41 -3.86
N HIS A 353 13.17 -14.53 -4.49
CA HIS A 353 13.55 -14.66 -5.88
C HIS A 353 14.48 -15.86 -6.08
N ALA A 354 15.49 -16.02 -5.23
CA ALA A 354 16.39 -17.16 -5.29
C ALA A 354 15.66 -18.50 -5.10
N MET A 355 14.79 -18.59 -4.10
CA MET A 355 13.95 -19.77 -3.90
C MET A 355 13.03 -20.02 -5.08
N ARG A 356 12.45 -18.98 -5.70
CA ARG A 356 11.56 -19.15 -6.87
C ARG A 356 12.29 -19.66 -8.11
N VAL A 357 13.51 -19.19 -8.35
CA VAL A 357 14.28 -19.50 -9.57
C VAL A 357 15.01 -20.84 -9.45
N ASN A 358 15.51 -21.18 -8.26
CA ASN A 358 16.36 -22.34 -8.07
C ASN A 358 15.69 -23.50 -7.32
N PHE A 359 14.37 -23.44 -7.12
CA PHE A 359 13.64 -24.42 -6.31
C PHE A 359 13.91 -25.87 -6.75
N ASP A 360 13.84 -26.11 -8.06
CA ASP A 360 13.91 -27.46 -8.61
C ASP A 360 15.30 -28.11 -8.41
N GLN A 361 16.33 -27.30 -8.12
CA GLN A 361 17.69 -27.78 -7.80
C GLN A 361 17.87 -28.16 -6.33
N ILE A 362 16.90 -27.86 -5.45
CA ILE A 362 16.97 -28.19 -4.02
C ILE A 362 16.73 -29.68 -3.79
N GLY A 363 16.05 -30.37 -4.72
CA GLY A 363 15.77 -31.80 -4.59
C GLY A 363 14.63 -32.13 -3.63
N ILE A 364 13.63 -31.24 -3.52
CA ILE A 364 12.40 -31.48 -2.76
C ILE A 364 11.16 -31.23 -3.62
N ASN A 365 10.09 -31.99 -3.40
CA ASN A 365 8.90 -31.96 -4.26
C ASN A 365 7.94 -30.81 -3.94
N ARG A 366 8.05 -30.23 -2.73
CA ARG A 366 7.07 -29.27 -2.21
C ARG A 366 7.65 -27.87 -2.07
N LYS A 367 7.11 -26.93 -2.85
CA LYS A 367 7.52 -25.52 -2.80
C LYS A 367 7.35 -24.92 -1.40
N PHE A 368 8.38 -24.22 -0.93
CA PHE A 368 8.37 -23.45 0.30
C PHE A 368 8.96 -22.05 0.07
N THR A 369 8.65 -21.13 0.98
CA THR A 369 9.20 -19.77 1.00
C THR A 369 10.26 -19.64 2.08
N PRO A 370 11.19 -18.66 2.01
CA PRO A 370 12.17 -18.44 3.08
C PRO A 370 11.56 -18.32 4.48
N HIS A 371 10.33 -17.77 4.60
CA HIS A 371 9.65 -17.66 5.88
C HIS A 371 9.21 -19.02 6.47
N ASP A 372 9.08 -20.05 5.64
CA ASP A 372 8.77 -21.41 6.09
C ASP A 372 9.97 -22.08 6.80
N LEU A 373 11.22 -21.62 6.61
CA LEU A 373 12.37 -22.08 7.41
C LEU A 373 12.21 -21.74 8.90
N ARG A 374 11.76 -20.51 9.16
CA ARG A 374 11.42 -20.08 10.51
C ARG A 374 10.22 -20.85 11.08
N ARG A 375 9.20 -21.15 10.26
CA ARG A 375 8.08 -22.01 10.69
C ARG A 375 8.54 -23.44 10.98
N THR A 376 9.48 -23.94 10.19
CA THR A 376 10.07 -25.26 10.33
C THR A 376 10.71 -25.40 11.70
N GLY A 377 11.61 -24.51 12.09
CA GLY A 377 12.21 -24.59 13.43
C GLY A 377 11.21 -24.42 14.57
N ALA A 378 10.23 -23.53 14.43
CA ALA A 378 9.15 -23.41 15.42
C ALA A 378 8.37 -24.72 15.59
N THR A 379 8.03 -25.37 14.47
CA THR A 379 7.37 -26.68 14.47
C THR A 379 8.27 -27.73 15.12
N LEU A 380 9.54 -27.83 14.72
CA LEU A 380 10.52 -28.76 15.29
C LEU A 380 10.59 -28.65 16.82
N LEU A 381 10.72 -27.43 17.35
CA LEU A 381 10.76 -27.17 18.79
C LEU A 381 9.51 -27.67 19.49
N THR A 382 8.32 -27.31 18.99
CA THR A 382 7.08 -27.82 19.59
C THR A 382 6.93 -29.34 19.43
N SER A 383 7.45 -29.92 18.35
CA SER A 383 7.41 -31.35 18.07
C SER A 383 8.31 -32.16 18.98
N ILE A 384 9.37 -31.59 19.56
CA ILE A 384 10.19 -32.25 20.59
C ILE A 384 9.69 -31.98 22.02
N GLY A 385 8.64 -31.17 22.19
CA GLY A 385 8.05 -30.85 23.49
C GLY A 385 8.53 -29.52 24.10
N TYR A 386 9.26 -28.69 23.35
CA TYR A 386 9.65 -27.36 23.82
C TYR A 386 8.42 -26.45 23.99
N SER A 387 8.44 -25.60 25.02
CA SER A 387 7.28 -24.75 25.37
C SER A 387 6.89 -23.82 24.23
N ARG A 388 5.61 -23.81 23.86
CA ARG A 388 5.06 -22.90 22.84
C ARG A 388 5.21 -21.44 23.25
N GLU A 389 5.17 -21.15 24.54
CA GLU A 389 5.36 -19.80 25.07
C GLU A 389 6.78 -19.31 24.81
N TRP A 390 7.79 -20.11 25.13
CA TRP A 390 9.18 -19.78 24.86
C TRP A 390 9.49 -19.72 23.36
N VAL A 391 8.90 -20.61 22.55
CA VAL A 391 8.96 -20.48 21.08
C VAL A 391 8.38 -19.13 20.63
N SER A 392 7.28 -18.67 21.23
CA SER A 392 6.68 -17.37 20.91
C SER A 392 7.64 -16.20 21.22
N LYS A 393 8.34 -16.26 22.35
CA LYS A 393 9.37 -15.29 22.77
C LYS A 393 10.60 -15.32 21.85
N LEU A 394 11.09 -16.51 21.49
CA LEU A 394 12.16 -16.72 20.51
C LEU A 394 11.79 -16.15 19.14
N LEU A 395 10.54 -16.30 18.74
CA LEU A 395 10.02 -15.72 17.51
C LEU A 395 9.70 -14.22 17.66
N ASN A 396 9.94 -13.57 18.79
CA ASN A 396 9.65 -12.16 18.99
C ASN A 396 8.21 -11.81 18.52
N HIS A 397 7.25 -12.66 18.91
CA HIS A 397 5.84 -12.44 18.65
C HIS A 397 5.28 -11.48 19.70
N THR A 398 4.42 -10.56 19.27
CA THR A 398 3.72 -9.68 20.21
C THR A 398 2.83 -10.53 21.12
N PRO A 399 2.92 -10.39 22.45
CA PRO A 399 2.06 -11.10 23.38
C PRO A 399 0.59 -10.79 23.11
N GLN A 400 -0.29 -11.76 23.35
CA GLN A 400 -1.74 -11.53 23.34
C GLN A 400 -2.21 -11.23 24.77
N GLY A 401 -3.03 -10.17 24.93
CA GLY A 401 -3.56 -9.74 26.22
C GLY A 401 -2.74 -8.62 26.88
N VAL A 402 -3.44 -7.80 27.69
CA VAL A 402 -2.89 -6.60 28.35
C VAL A 402 -1.77 -6.98 29.32
N THR A 403 -1.96 -8.06 30.09
CA THR A 403 -1.01 -8.51 31.12
C THR A 403 0.35 -8.89 30.53
N ALA A 404 0.35 -9.78 29.52
CA ALA A 404 1.58 -10.22 28.87
C ALA A 404 2.27 -9.10 28.06
N SER A 405 1.56 -8.03 27.70
CA SER A 405 2.11 -6.89 26.96
C SER A 405 2.78 -5.84 27.85
N HIS A 406 2.26 -5.63 29.06
CA HIS A 406 2.67 -4.54 29.96
C HIS A 406 3.45 -4.97 31.21
N TYR A 407 3.27 -6.21 31.69
CA TYR A 407 3.85 -6.63 32.97
C TYR A 407 5.07 -7.54 32.82
N ASP A 408 5.17 -8.25 31.69
CA ASP A 408 6.27 -9.16 31.45
C ASP A 408 7.36 -8.49 30.59
N THR A 409 8.36 -7.94 31.29
CA THR A 409 9.54 -7.30 30.70
C THR A 409 10.75 -8.22 30.64
N PHE A 410 10.64 -9.48 31.09
CA PHE A 410 11.74 -10.43 31.07
C PHE A 410 12.02 -10.87 29.61
N ASP A 411 13.29 -10.92 29.22
CA ASP A 411 13.68 -11.24 27.84
C ASP A 411 13.60 -12.75 27.54
N TYR A 412 13.63 -13.60 28.58
CA TYR A 412 13.71 -15.06 28.48
C TYR A 412 14.90 -15.52 27.63
N PHE A 413 16.06 -14.89 27.83
CA PHE A 413 17.22 -15.12 26.97
C PHE A 413 17.72 -16.56 27.06
N GLU A 414 17.76 -17.12 28.26
CA GLU A 414 18.25 -18.49 28.50
C GLU A 414 17.29 -19.54 27.95
N GLU A 415 15.97 -19.32 28.05
CA GLU A 415 14.99 -20.18 27.40
C GLU A 415 15.08 -20.06 25.88
N LYS A 416 15.27 -18.85 25.33
CA LYS A 416 15.54 -18.71 23.90
C LYS A 416 16.82 -19.44 23.51
N ARG A 417 17.87 -19.39 24.32
CA ARG A 417 19.17 -20.05 24.07
C ARG A 417 19.00 -21.56 24.03
N ALA A 418 18.39 -22.15 25.05
CA ALA A 418 18.09 -23.58 25.11
C ALA A 418 17.23 -24.04 23.91
N GLY A 419 16.27 -23.22 23.48
CA GLY A 419 15.52 -23.48 22.25
C GLY A 419 16.41 -23.51 21.00
N ILE A 420 17.35 -22.58 20.87
CA ILE A 420 18.28 -22.51 19.72
C ILE A 420 19.34 -23.64 19.76
N GLU A 421 19.71 -24.11 20.94
CA GLU A 421 20.55 -25.30 21.15
C GLU A 421 19.81 -26.59 20.79
N CYS A 422 18.51 -26.68 21.11
CA CYS A 422 17.68 -27.78 20.63
C CYS A 422 17.63 -27.82 19.09
N ILE A 423 17.55 -26.65 18.42
CA ILE A 423 17.68 -26.57 16.96
C ILE A 423 19.05 -27.07 16.50
N GLN A 424 20.14 -26.69 17.19
CA GLN A 424 21.48 -27.18 16.87
C GLN A 424 21.54 -28.70 16.91
N TYR A 425 21.12 -29.31 18.03
CA TYR A 425 21.12 -30.76 18.20
C TYR A 425 20.28 -31.44 17.11
N ILE A 426 19.09 -30.93 16.79
CA ILE A 426 18.26 -31.48 15.71
C ILE A 426 19.01 -31.41 14.37
N LEU A 427 19.63 -30.28 14.05
CA LEU A 427 20.41 -30.13 12.82
C LEU A 427 21.60 -31.09 12.80
N GLU A 428 22.35 -31.24 13.89
CA GLU A 428 23.46 -32.20 13.98
C GLU A 428 23.00 -33.64 13.71
N ARG A 429 21.87 -34.06 14.31
CA ARG A 429 21.29 -35.40 14.08
C ARG A 429 20.83 -35.61 12.64
N ILE A 430 20.29 -34.57 12.00
CA ILE A 430 19.88 -34.63 10.59
C ILE A 430 21.10 -34.68 9.69
N LEU A 431 22.06 -33.76 9.86
CA LEU A 431 23.20 -33.55 8.98
C LEU A 431 24.31 -34.60 9.13
N SER A 432 24.37 -35.30 10.27
CA SER A 432 25.27 -36.44 10.48
C SER A 432 24.81 -37.73 9.77
N ALA A 433 23.62 -37.75 9.18
CA ALA A 433 23.14 -38.91 8.44
C ALA A 433 24.00 -39.17 7.20
N LYS A 434 24.37 -40.44 6.96
CA LYS A 434 25.20 -40.84 5.81
C LYS A 434 24.51 -40.60 4.46
N SER A 435 23.18 -40.69 4.42
CA SER A 435 22.35 -40.40 3.26
C SER A 435 20.95 -39.99 3.71
N ILE A 436 20.13 -39.49 2.77
CA ILE A 436 18.76 -39.05 3.03
C ILE A 436 17.88 -40.16 3.65
N ASP A 437 18.16 -41.43 3.35
CA ASP A 437 17.39 -42.57 3.86
C ASP A 437 17.65 -42.82 5.34
N PHE A 438 18.83 -42.46 5.84
CA PHE A 438 19.23 -42.60 7.24
C PHE A 438 18.91 -41.37 8.11
N VAL A 439 18.26 -40.35 7.53
CA VAL A 439 17.86 -39.15 8.29
C VAL A 439 16.80 -39.54 9.34
N PRO A 440 17.02 -39.24 10.63
CA PRO A 440 16.08 -39.60 11.68
C PRO A 440 14.74 -38.88 11.48
N SER A 441 13.65 -39.59 11.76
CA SER A 441 12.31 -38.98 11.76
C SER A 441 12.14 -38.03 12.95
N ILE A 442 11.20 -37.09 12.85
CA ILE A 442 10.86 -36.22 13.99
C ILE A 442 10.37 -37.01 15.22
N LYS A 443 9.73 -38.17 15.01
CA LYS A 443 9.29 -39.06 16.08
C LYS A 443 10.50 -39.67 16.80
N THR A 444 11.51 -40.11 16.04
CA THR A 444 12.79 -40.62 16.58
C THR A 444 13.47 -39.55 17.42
N LEU A 445 13.61 -38.34 16.88
CA LEU A 445 14.21 -37.21 17.59
C LEU A 445 13.44 -36.89 18.87
N ARG A 446 12.10 -36.80 18.82
CA ARG A 446 11.28 -36.56 20.03
C ARG A 446 11.54 -37.63 21.10
N SER A 447 11.60 -38.90 20.73
CA SER A 447 11.92 -39.98 21.68
C SER A 447 13.31 -39.83 22.29
N GLU A 448 14.33 -39.47 21.49
CA GLU A 448 15.69 -39.18 21.99
C GLU A 448 15.68 -38.01 23.00
N PHE A 449 15.00 -36.91 22.67
CA PHE A 449 14.87 -35.73 23.54
C PHE A 449 14.20 -36.06 24.87
N MET A 450 13.12 -36.82 24.84
CA MET A 450 12.39 -37.22 26.05
C MET A 450 13.21 -38.19 26.91
N ALA A 451 13.90 -39.14 26.29
CA ALA A 451 14.71 -40.13 27.02
C ALA A 451 15.93 -39.50 27.71
N LYS A 452 16.56 -38.52 27.07
CA LYS A 452 17.72 -37.81 27.62
C LYS A 452 17.35 -36.62 28.51
N GLY A 453 16.08 -36.19 28.51
CA GLY A 453 15.70 -34.96 29.22
C GLY A 453 16.35 -33.69 28.67
N LEU A 454 16.80 -33.71 27.40
CA LEU A 454 17.63 -32.65 26.80
C LEU A 454 17.02 -31.25 26.90
N VAL A 455 15.69 -31.14 26.82
CA VAL A 455 15.00 -29.84 26.98
C VAL A 455 15.31 -29.21 28.35
N PHE A 456 15.39 -30.02 29.40
CA PHE A 456 15.75 -29.57 30.74
C PHE A 456 17.26 -29.47 30.93
N GLU A 457 18.05 -30.34 30.30
CA GLU A 457 19.52 -30.26 30.37
C GLU A 457 20.04 -28.96 29.76
N PHE A 458 19.59 -28.57 28.56
CA PHE A 458 19.98 -27.30 27.95
C PHE A 458 19.55 -26.08 28.78
N LEU A 459 18.43 -26.16 29.49
CA LEU A 459 18.04 -25.12 30.46
C LEU A 459 18.93 -25.10 31.70
N LYS A 460 19.55 -26.23 32.06
CA LYS A 460 20.43 -26.38 33.24
C LYS A 460 21.89 -26.03 32.95
N GLU A 461 22.36 -26.23 31.71
CA GLU A 461 23.79 -26.14 31.36
C GLU A 461 24.42 -24.76 31.61
N GLU A 462 23.62 -23.69 31.83
CA GLU A 462 24.18 -22.37 32.19
C GLU A 462 23.52 -21.67 33.40
N TYR A 463 22.31 -22.05 33.83
CA TYR A 463 21.63 -21.32 34.92
C TYR A 463 22.10 -21.70 36.34
N TYR A 464 22.58 -22.94 36.55
CA TYR A 464 22.88 -23.46 37.91
C TYR A 464 24.34 -23.85 38.17
N THR A 465 25.17 -24.04 37.13
CA THR A 465 26.55 -24.50 37.31
C THR A 465 27.58 -23.36 37.29
N LYS A 466 27.27 -22.22 36.64
CA LYS A 466 28.21 -21.09 36.49
C LYS A 466 27.85 -19.82 37.26
N SER A 467 26.58 -19.59 37.61
CA SER A 467 26.17 -18.45 38.44
C SER A 467 26.81 -18.48 39.83
N ALA A 468 27.26 -19.65 40.30
CA ALA A 468 28.02 -19.79 41.54
C ALA A 468 29.53 -19.52 41.42
N ILE A 469 30.09 -19.39 40.21
CA ILE A 469 31.57 -19.40 40.01
C ILE A 469 32.08 -18.11 39.32
N GLU A 470 31.29 -17.43 38.49
CA GLU A 470 31.74 -16.19 37.85
C GLU A 470 30.68 -15.08 37.92
N ASN A 471 30.94 -14.06 38.75
CA ASN A 471 30.25 -12.76 38.79
C ASN A 471 30.45 -11.97 37.48
N LYS A 472 30.05 -12.52 36.34
CA LYS A 472 30.02 -11.81 35.05
C LYS A 472 28.56 -11.57 34.65
N PRO A 473 28.17 -10.32 34.33
CA PRO A 473 26.83 -10.06 33.82
C PRO A 473 26.64 -10.81 32.50
N VAL A 474 25.61 -11.66 32.45
CA VAL A 474 25.16 -12.42 31.27
C VAL A 474 24.61 -11.50 30.16
N CYS A 475 24.48 -10.20 30.44
CA CYS A 475 24.14 -9.16 29.48
C CYS A 475 25.42 -8.43 29.01
N PRO A 476 25.67 -8.29 27.70
CA PRO A 476 26.82 -7.56 27.20
C PRO A 476 26.74 -6.10 27.63
N SER A 477 27.48 -5.74 28.68
CA SER A 477 27.62 -4.37 29.20
C SER A 477 28.64 -3.54 28.40
N THR A 478 29.30 -4.12 27.40
CA THR A 478 30.45 -3.52 26.72
C THR A 478 30.18 -2.97 25.31
N LEU A 479 28.92 -2.79 24.90
CA LEU A 479 28.55 -1.84 23.82
C LEU A 479 28.27 -0.42 24.34
N SER A 480 28.86 -0.09 25.49
CA SER A 480 28.88 1.24 26.10
C SER A 480 29.74 2.22 25.29
N SER A 481 29.17 2.78 24.23
CA SER A 481 29.49 4.18 23.88
C SER A 481 28.27 5.05 23.59
N LEU A 482 27.04 4.53 23.67
CA LEU A 482 25.84 5.37 23.64
C LEU A 482 24.78 4.85 24.61
N VAL A 483 24.51 5.68 25.62
CA VAL A 483 23.43 5.60 26.63
C VAL A 483 23.73 4.69 27.84
N SER A 484 24.15 5.34 28.92
CA SER A 484 24.26 4.78 30.27
C SER A 484 22.90 4.40 30.84
N TYR A 485 22.68 3.13 31.13
CA TYR A 485 21.68 2.69 32.11
C TYR A 485 22.31 1.65 33.03
N LYS A 486 22.42 2.00 34.32
CA LYS A 486 22.74 1.05 35.40
C LYS A 486 21.58 0.05 35.51
N LEU A 487 21.84 -1.22 35.23
CA LEU A 487 20.99 -2.32 35.65
C LEU A 487 21.44 -2.71 37.06
N SER A 488 20.64 -2.36 38.07
CA SER A 488 20.72 -2.93 39.42
C SER A 488 19.49 -3.81 39.63
N TYR A 489 19.68 -5.12 39.64
CA TYR A 489 18.70 -6.06 40.14
C TYR A 489 19.47 -7.18 40.86
N ASP A 490 19.91 -6.86 42.08
CA ASP A 490 20.01 -7.87 43.13
C ASP A 490 18.63 -7.95 43.76
N LEU A 491 17.99 -9.12 43.65
CA LEU A 491 16.85 -9.48 44.48
C LEU A 491 17.31 -10.63 45.38
N GLU A 492 18.06 -10.27 46.41
CA GLU A 492 18.10 -11.00 47.68
C GLU A 492 17.35 -10.15 48.71
N THR A 493 16.11 -10.57 49.02
CA THR A 493 15.49 -10.59 50.36
C THR A 493 14.17 -11.34 50.26
#